data_AF-A0A3D0XBV5-F1
#
_entry.id   AF-A0A3D0XBV5-F1
#
_cell.length_a   1.000
_cell.length_b   1.000
_cell.length_c   1.000
_cell.angle_alpha   90.00
_cell.angle_beta   90.00
_cell.angle_gamma   90.00
#
_symmetry.space_group_name_H-M   'P 1'
#
loop_
_entity.id
_entity.type
_entity.pdbx_description
1 polymer ?
#
loop_
_entity_poly.entity_id
_entity_poly.type
_entity_poly.pdbx_seq_one_letter_code
_entity_poly.pdbx_strand_id
1 'polypeptide(L)'
;MSKEEIFEIIKENILDIIPELDLSEVTMKDSLKEIGANSVDRADIIMFTMESLNIRIPMVKFGNAANIGDIVDIMYEAKNE
;
A
#
# COMPACT_ATOMS: atom_id res chain seq x y z
N MET A 1 -7.36 7.13 -12.33
CA MET A 1 -6.32 7.30 -11.31
C MET A 1 -5.15 6.44 -11.72
N SER A 2 -3.93 6.96 -11.71
CA SER A 2 -2.72 6.26 -12.13
C SER A 2 -2.13 5.38 -11.01
N LYS A 3 -1.17 4.53 -11.36
CA LYS A 3 -0.44 3.71 -10.37
C LYS A 3 0.41 4.58 -9.44
N GLU A 4 0.97 5.67 -9.97
CA GLU A 4 1.73 6.65 -9.21
C GLU A 4 0.84 7.37 -8.20
N GLU A 5 -0.39 7.73 -8.57
CA GLU A 5 -1.34 8.31 -7.61
C GLU A 5 -1.71 7.34 -6.48
N ILE A 6 -1.90 6.05 -6.77
CA ILE A 6 -2.11 5.02 -5.72
C ILE A 6 -0.88 4.91 -4.82
N PHE A 7 0.30 4.91 -5.41
CA PHE A 7 1.55 4.78 -4.68
C PHE A 7 1.77 5.93 -3.71
N GLU A 8 1.50 7.17 -4.11
CA GLU A 8 1.58 8.33 -3.20
C GLU A 8 0.59 8.20 -2.04
N ILE A 9 -0.64 7.75 -2.29
CA ILE A 9 -1.63 7.50 -1.22
C ILE A 9 -1.12 6.41 -0.27
N ILE A 10 -0.50 5.34 -0.77
CA ILE A 10 0.11 4.32 0.08
C ILE A 10 1.23 4.93 0.94
N LYS A 11 2.07 5.80 0.37
CA LYS A 11 3.14 6.49 1.11
C LYS A 11 2.60 7.38 2.22
N GLU A 12 1.51 8.11 1.97
CA GLU A 12 0.82 8.89 2.99
C GLU A 12 0.34 8.00 4.15
N ASN A 13 -0.33 6.87 3.83
CA ASN A 13 -0.78 5.91 4.84
C ASN A 13 0.37 5.22 5.58
N ILE A 14 1.51 4.98 4.91
CA ILE A 14 2.72 4.47 5.56
C ILE A 14 3.22 5.49 6.60
N LEU A 15 3.27 6.78 6.26
CA LEU A 15 3.77 7.81 7.17
C LEU A 15 2.86 8.00 8.40
N ASP A 16 1.55 7.82 8.24
CA ASP A 16 0.62 7.86 9.36
C ASP A 16 0.84 6.71 10.36
N ILE A 17 1.33 5.56 9.89
CA ILE A 17 1.57 4.35 10.70
C ILE A 17 3.02 4.25 11.19
N ILE A 18 3.99 4.71 10.40
CA ILE A 18 5.43 4.70 10.69
C ILE A 18 5.97 6.14 10.51
N PRO A 19 5.70 7.07 11.45
CA PRO A 19 6.02 8.49 11.29
C PRO A 19 7.50 8.80 11.15
N GLU A 20 8.38 7.93 11.66
CA GLU A 20 9.83 8.06 11.56
C GLU A 20 10.43 7.63 10.20
N LEU A 21 9.63 7.06 9.29
CA LEU A 21 10.14 6.58 8.00
C LEU A 21 10.42 7.73 7.02
N ASP A 22 11.59 7.72 6.41
CA ASP A 22 11.92 8.62 5.30
C ASP A 22 11.30 8.11 3.98
N LEU A 23 10.19 8.73 3.58
CA LEU A 23 9.48 8.41 2.35
C LEU A 23 10.27 8.69 1.06
N SER A 24 11.38 9.43 1.11
CA SER A 24 12.18 9.73 -0.08
C SER A 24 12.93 8.50 -0.62
N GLU A 25 13.20 7.52 0.25
CA GLU A 25 13.87 6.27 -0.09
C GLU A 25 12.87 5.14 -0.42
N VAL A 26 11.57 5.35 -0.17
CA VAL A 26 10.53 4.34 -0.42
C VAL A 26 10.20 4.27 -1.90
N THR A 27 10.27 3.06 -2.46
CA THR A 27 9.99 2.73 -3.85
C THR A 27 8.93 1.64 -3.98
N MET A 28 8.38 1.46 -5.18
CA MET A 28 7.45 0.35 -5.46
C MET A 28 8.08 -1.05 -5.27
N LYS A 29 9.42 -1.16 -5.26
CA LYS A 29 10.09 -2.47 -5.13
C LYS A 29 10.22 -2.92 -3.69
N ASP A 30 10.06 -2.01 -2.73
CA ASP A 30 10.25 -2.32 -1.33
C ASP A 30 9.08 -3.13 -0.80
N SER A 31 9.38 -4.11 0.04
CA SER A 31 8.34 -4.73 0.85
C SER A 31 8.02 -3.85 2.04
N LEU A 32 6.74 -3.82 2.43
CA LEU A 32 6.32 -3.13 3.65
C LEU A 32 7.10 -3.62 4.89
N LYS A 33 7.49 -4.90 4.90
CA LYS A 33 8.30 -5.49 5.97
C LYS A 33 9.71 -4.89 6.03
N GLU A 34 10.36 -4.70 4.88
CA GLU A 34 11.73 -4.16 4.82
C GLU A 34 11.80 -2.71 5.32
N ILE A 35 10.72 -1.95 5.14
CA ILE A 35 10.60 -0.57 5.64
C ILE A 35 10.07 -0.50 7.08
N GLY A 36 10.00 -1.63 7.79
CA GLY A 36 9.70 -1.67 9.22
C GLY A 36 8.25 -2.01 9.59
N ALA A 37 7.35 -2.20 8.62
CA ALA A 37 5.96 -2.57 8.91
C ALA A 37 5.87 -4.02 9.41
N ASN A 38 5.17 -4.22 10.53
CA ASN A 38 4.78 -5.54 10.98
C ASN A 38 3.49 -6.02 10.28
N SER A 39 2.95 -7.18 10.68
CA SER A 39 1.75 -7.76 10.05
C SER A 39 0.48 -6.93 10.25
N VAL A 40 0.33 -6.27 11.41
CA VAL A 40 -0.79 -5.38 11.73
C VAL A 40 -0.66 -4.11 10.90
N ASP A 41 0.51 -3.47 10.93
CA ASP A 41 0.80 -2.26 10.15
C ASP A 41 0.52 -2.49 8.66
N ARG A 42 0.98 -3.62 8.10
CA ARG A 42 0.69 -3.99 6.71
C ARG A 42 -0.80 -4.08 6.42
N ALA A 43 -1.58 -4.68 7.33
CA ALA A 43 -3.02 -4.80 7.14
C ALA A 43 -3.71 -3.44 7.19
N ASP A 44 -3.29 -2.58 8.11
CA ASP A 44 -3.83 -1.22 8.28
C ASP A 44 -3.49 -0.34 7.08
N ILE A 45 -2.24 -0.34 6.59
CA ILE A 45 -1.84 0.39 5.37
C ILE A 45 -2.74 0.00 4.18
N ILE A 46 -2.93 -1.30 3.96
CA ILE A 46 -3.78 -1.80 2.87
C ILE A 46 -5.23 -1.36 3.06
N MET A 47 -5.75 -1.45 4.29
CA MET A 47 -7.13 -1.08 4.60
C MET A 47 -7.38 0.42 4.44
N PHE A 48 -6.54 1.28 5.00
CA PHE A 48 -6.67 2.73 4.91
C PHE A 48 -6.47 3.23 3.48
N THR A 49 -5.60 2.58 2.71
CA THR A 49 -5.48 2.87 1.27
C THR A 49 -6.78 2.50 0.55
N MET A 50 -7.36 1.32 0.78
CA MET A 50 -8.65 0.95 0.18
C MET A 50 -9.77 1.94 0.55
N GLU A 51 -9.82 2.39 1.79
CA GLU A 51 -10.76 3.42 2.26
C GLU A 51 -10.55 4.75 1.53
N SER A 52 -9.30 5.22 1.44
CA SER A 52 -8.92 6.44 0.71
C SER A 52 -9.31 6.37 -0.77
N LEU A 53 -9.20 5.18 -1.37
CA LEU A 53 -9.59 4.93 -2.75
C LEU A 53 -11.09 4.65 -2.93
N ASN A 54 -11.84 4.52 -1.84
CA ASN A 54 -13.24 4.10 -1.83
C ASN A 54 -13.48 2.80 -2.63
N ILE A 55 -12.64 1.79 -2.38
CA ILE A 55 -12.74 0.45 -2.97
C ILE A 55 -12.80 -0.62 -1.88
N ARG A 56 -13.24 -1.83 -2.24
CA ARG A 56 -13.28 -2.97 -1.32
C ARG A 56 -12.72 -4.21 -2.00
N ILE A 57 -11.60 -4.69 -1.50
CA ILE A 57 -10.90 -5.86 -2.04
C ILE A 57 -10.74 -6.88 -0.91
N PRO A 58 -11.05 -8.18 -1.13
CA PRO A 58 -10.78 -9.21 -0.14
C PRO A 58 -9.29 -9.28 0.23
N MET A 59 -8.96 -9.23 1.52
CA MET A 59 -7.56 -9.20 2.00
C MET A 59 -6.70 -10.37 1.49
N VAL A 60 -7.32 -11.52 1.21
CA VAL A 60 -6.69 -12.71 0.60
C VAL A 60 -6.02 -12.38 -0.75
N LYS A 61 -6.53 -11.43 -1.54
CA LYS A 61 -5.90 -11.03 -2.80
C LYS A 61 -4.50 -10.44 -2.60
N PHE A 62 -4.24 -9.81 -1.45
CA PHE A 62 -2.94 -9.26 -1.12
C PHE A 62 -1.98 -10.28 -0.49
N GLY A 63 -2.40 -11.54 -0.27
CA GLY A 63 -1.56 -12.53 0.41
C GLY A 63 -0.25 -12.83 -0.31
N ASN A 64 -0.24 -12.72 -1.64
CA ASN A 64 0.94 -12.95 -2.49
C ASN A 64 1.66 -11.66 -2.89
N ALA A 65 1.20 -10.49 -2.45
CA ALA A 65 1.86 -9.21 -2.75
C ALA A 65 3.16 -9.12 -1.95
N ALA A 66 4.29 -9.15 -2.67
CA ALA A 66 5.63 -9.17 -2.10
C ALA A 66 6.18 -7.77 -1.84
N ASN A 67 5.80 -6.79 -2.66
CA ASN A 67 6.24 -5.40 -2.57
C ASN A 67 5.07 -4.42 -2.71
N ILE A 68 5.35 -3.13 -2.52
CA ILE A 68 4.35 -2.06 -2.65
C ILE A 68 3.77 -2.01 -4.07
N GLY A 69 4.59 -2.25 -5.10
CA GLY A 69 4.14 -2.30 -6.49
C GLY A 69 3.06 -3.36 -6.74
N ASP A 70 3.18 -4.54 -6.15
CA ASP A 70 2.16 -5.59 -6.25
C ASP A 70 0.84 -5.13 -5.60
N ILE A 71 0.91 -4.39 -4.48
CA ILE A 71 -0.27 -3.81 -3.81
C ILE A 71 -0.92 -2.75 -4.70
N VAL A 72 -0.10 -1.86 -5.29
CA VAL A 72 -0.54 -0.84 -6.24
C VAL A 72 -1.24 -1.49 -7.43
N ASP A 73 -0.70 -2.55 -7.99
CA ASP A 73 -1.26 -3.25 -9.14
C ASP A 73 -2.64 -3.84 -8.83
N ILE A 74 -2.78 -4.53 -7.69
CA ILE A 74 -4.06 -5.08 -7.23
C ILE A 74 -5.12 -3.98 -7.06
N MET A 75 -4.73 -2.84 -6.46
CA MET A 75 -5.66 -1.72 -6.24
C MET A 75 -5.99 -0.99 -7.55
N TYR A 76 -5.03 -0.87 -8.46
CA TYR A 76 -5.21 -0.26 -9.77
C TYR A 76 -6.20 -1.06 -10.61
N GLU A 77 -6.05 -2.38 -10.65
CA GLU A 77 -7.00 -3.26 -11.33
C GLU A 77 -8.41 -3.06 -10.78
N ALA A 78 -8.59 -3.15 -9.46
CA ALA A 78 -9.91 -3.00 -8.84
C ALA A 78 -10.53 -1.60 -8.99
N LYS A 79 -9.74 -0.54 -9.13
CA LYS A 79 -10.24 0.84 -9.29
C LYS A 79 -10.69 1.15 -10.72
N ASN A 80 -10.19 0.40 -11.71
CA ASN A 80 -10.48 0.59 -13.13
C ASN A 80 -11.41 -0.49 -13.71
N GLU A 81 -11.87 -1.45 -12.88
CA GLU A 81 -13.04 -2.30 -13.15
C GLU A 81 -14.36 -1.52 -12.94
#